data_AF-A0A7Z0EC92-F1
#
_entry.id   AF-A0A7Z0EC92-F1
#
_cell.length_a   1.000
_cell.length_b   1.000
_cell.length_c   1.000
_cell.angle_alpha   90.00
_cell.angle_beta   90.00
_cell.angle_gamma   90.00
#
_symmetry.space_group_name_H-M   'P 1'
#
loop_
_entity.id
_entity.type
_entity.pdbx_description
1 polymer ?
#
loop_
_entity_poly.entity_id
_entity_poly.type
_entity_poly.pdbx_seq_one_letter_code
_entity_poly.pdbx_strand_id
1 'polypeptide(L)'
;MDVQQACPLCASPTRENPRYPNYLCRLCADGVTDASGRHVQVHGTPPTGGGQVGSYDDGSPADLPQASVGVRVYRYGIPCQAYEAYFGGIVTIPAAEDDADPLVAARTAVVRAAFESLSSFSWISSKFIFYADSMLTTRRVLPEPAGEDLGNFPGTISMCWEMLRDQMAPPGGARWSSSALRVDVSGAWTFSFHFSHDR
;
A
#
# COMPACT_ATOMS: atom_id res chain seq x y z
N MET A 1 27.94 -19.48 -7.52
CA MET A 1 26.54 -19.38 -7.04
C MET A 1 26.15 -17.93 -7.24
N ASP A 2 25.15 -17.66 -8.08
CA ASP A 2 24.59 -16.30 -8.17
C ASP A 2 23.92 -15.98 -6.84
N VAL A 3 24.45 -15.00 -6.13
CA VAL A 3 23.83 -14.52 -4.89
C VAL A 3 22.55 -13.78 -5.29
N GLN A 4 21.44 -14.18 -4.68
CA GLN A 4 20.11 -13.62 -4.93
C GLN A 4 19.67 -12.83 -3.70
N GLN A 5 19.07 -11.67 -3.94
CA GLN A 5 18.31 -10.95 -2.93
C GLN A 5 16.81 -11.14 -3.20
N ALA A 6 15.97 -10.97 -2.19
CA ALA A 6 14.52 -11.03 -2.35
C ALA A 6 13.96 -9.63 -2.65
N CYS A 7 13.00 -9.53 -3.57
CA CYS A 7 12.25 -8.30 -3.77
C CYS A 7 11.54 -7.90 -2.46
N PRO A 8 11.69 -6.67 -1.96
CA PRO A 8 11.08 -6.27 -0.69
C PRO A 8 9.55 -6.18 -0.73
N LEU A 9 8.91 -6.21 -1.91
CA LEU A 9 7.45 -6.15 -2.05
C LEU A 9 6.78 -7.51 -2.27
N CYS A 10 7.39 -8.39 -3.06
CA CYS A 10 6.76 -9.66 -3.47
C CYS A 10 7.60 -10.89 -3.14
N ALA A 11 8.75 -10.71 -2.49
CA ALA A 11 9.72 -11.76 -2.14
C ALA A 11 10.29 -12.57 -3.33
N SER A 12 9.98 -12.20 -4.58
CA SER A 12 10.53 -12.87 -5.75
C SER A 12 12.06 -12.74 -5.79
N PRO A 13 12.78 -13.80 -6.18
CA PRO A 13 14.23 -13.76 -6.29
C PRO A 13 14.65 -12.75 -7.35
N THR A 14 15.63 -11.92 -7.01
CA THR A 14 16.22 -10.93 -7.89
C THR A 14 17.73 -10.92 -7.71
N ARG A 15 18.46 -10.44 -8.72
CA ARG A 15 19.91 -10.43 -8.71
C ARG A 15 20.41 -9.58 -7.54
N GLU A 16 21.36 -10.08 -6.76
CA GLU A 16 21.98 -9.23 -5.75
C GLU A 16 22.68 -8.04 -6.42
N ASN A 17 22.50 -6.85 -5.85
CA ASN A 17 23.23 -5.66 -6.23
C ASN A 17 23.66 -4.93 -4.95
N PRO A 18 24.94 -5.02 -4.55
CA PRO A 18 25.41 -4.39 -3.31
C PRO A 18 25.19 -2.87 -3.25
N ARG A 19 25.07 -2.20 -4.40
CA ARG A 19 24.76 -0.76 -4.46
C ARG A 19 23.28 -0.47 -4.20
N TYR A 20 22.41 -1.43 -4.49
CA TYR A 20 20.96 -1.32 -4.33
C TYR A 20 20.44 -2.56 -3.58
N PRO A 21 20.70 -2.69 -2.27
CA PRO A 21 20.39 -3.90 -1.51
C PRO A 21 18.90 -4.14 -1.24
N ASN A 22 18.00 -3.30 -1.79
CA ASN A 22 16.54 -3.37 -1.61
C ASN A 22 15.78 -2.92 -2.87
N TYR A 23 16.35 -3.12 -4.07
CA TYR A 23 15.62 -2.71 -5.28
C TYR A 23 14.47 -3.66 -5.60
N LEU A 24 13.42 -3.11 -6.21
CA LEU A 24 12.28 -3.88 -6.66
C LEU A 24 12.66 -4.83 -7.80
N CYS A 25 12.12 -6.05 -7.81
CA CYS A 25 12.23 -6.89 -9.00
C CYS A 25 11.58 -6.20 -10.21
N ARG A 26 11.98 -6.62 -11.41
CA ARG A 26 11.51 -6.02 -12.67
C ARG A 26 9.98 -5.92 -12.75
N LEU A 27 9.25 -6.98 -12.38
CA LEU A 27 7.78 -6.97 -12.42
C LEU A 27 7.14 -5.95 -11.47
N CYS A 28 7.77 -5.67 -10.33
CA CYS A 28 7.27 -4.66 -9.41
C CYS A 28 7.65 -3.24 -9.86
N ALA A 29 8.85 -3.06 -10.42
CA ALA A 29 9.31 -1.78 -10.96
C ALA A 29 8.54 -1.37 -12.24
N ASP A 30 8.31 -2.32 -13.15
CA ASP A 30 7.62 -2.10 -14.43
C ASP A 30 6.11 -1.88 -14.26
N GLY A 31 5.57 -2.01 -13.05
CA GLY A 31 4.14 -1.86 -12.80
C GLY A 31 3.83 -0.87 -11.68
N VAL A 32 4.68 0.13 -11.51
CA VAL A 32 4.43 1.23 -10.59
C VAL A 32 3.31 2.14 -11.11
N THR A 33 2.70 2.86 -10.19
CA THR A 33 1.57 3.76 -10.45
C THR A 33 1.80 5.12 -9.81
N ASP A 34 1.01 6.11 -10.21
CA ASP A 34 0.81 7.32 -9.41
C ASP A 34 -0.06 7.03 -8.17
N ALA A 35 -0.34 8.06 -7.37
CA ALA A 35 -1.15 7.96 -6.15
C ALA A 35 -2.61 7.57 -6.42
N SER A 36 -3.11 7.80 -7.65
CA SER A 36 -4.46 7.41 -8.07
C SER A 36 -4.55 5.95 -8.53
N GLY A 37 -3.41 5.27 -8.65
CA GLY A 37 -3.32 3.90 -9.16
C GLY A 37 -3.20 3.81 -10.68
N ARG A 38 -2.99 4.94 -11.38
CA ARG A 38 -2.74 4.94 -12.83
C ARG A 38 -1.29 4.53 -13.09
N HIS A 39 -1.09 3.61 -14.03
CA HIS A 39 0.24 3.10 -14.37
C HIS A 39 1.18 4.19 -14.91
N VAL A 40 2.43 4.18 -14.47
CA VAL A 40 3.45 5.17 -14.86
C VAL A 40 4.76 4.48 -15.20
N GLN A 41 5.38 4.92 -16.28
CA GLN A 41 6.75 4.57 -16.64
C GLN A 41 7.68 5.71 -16.24
N VAL A 42 8.74 5.39 -15.50
CA VAL A 42 9.74 6.38 -15.08
C VAL A 42 10.98 6.24 -15.95
N HIS A 43 11.49 7.38 -16.41
CA HIS A 43 12.67 7.46 -17.27
C HIS A 43 13.62 8.55 -16.75
N GLY A 44 14.91 8.40 -17.03
CA GLY A 44 15.87 9.49 -16.81
C GLY A 44 15.65 10.58 -17.84
N THR A 45 15.90 11.84 -17.46
CA THR A 45 15.93 12.94 -18.44
C THR A 45 17.21 12.89 -19.29
N PRO A 46 17.21 13.48 -20.49
CA PRO A 46 18.38 13.52 -21.36
C PRO A 46 19.63 14.14 -20.68
N PRO A 47 20.84 13.91 -21.23
CA PRO A 47 22.14 14.03 -20.54
C PRO A 47 22.53 15.40 -19.95
N THR A 48 21.73 16.45 -20.14
CA THR A 48 22.00 17.81 -19.67
C THR A 48 21.26 18.18 -18.37
N GLY A 49 20.41 17.30 -17.83
CA GLY A 49 19.80 17.47 -16.50
C GLY A 49 19.62 16.12 -15.83
N GLY A 50 20.21 15.92 -14.65
CA GLY A 50 20.12 14.67 -13.88
C GLY A 50 18.78 14.53 -13.15
N GLY A 51 17.68 14.50 -13.90
CA GLY A 51 16.31 14.40 -13.40
C GLY A 51 15.63 13.09 -13.81
N GLN A 52 14.45 12.84 -13.23
CA GLN A 52 13.58 11.75 -13.61
C GLN A 52 12.23 12.32 -14.03
N VAL A 53 11.64 11.72 -15.06
CA VAL A 53 10.30 12.07 -15.53
C VAL A 53 9.44 10.82 -15.58
N GLY A 54 8.16 10.96 -15.26
CA GLY A 54 7.14 9.94 -15.45
C GLY A 54 6.34 10.19 -16.72
N SER A 55 5.89 9.13 -17.37
CA SER A 55 4.89 9.18 -18.44
C SER A 55 3.84 8.09 -18.24
N TYR A 56 2.60 8.42 -18.56
CA TYR A 56 1.51 7.46 -18.63
C TYR A 56 1.60 6.61 -19.91
N ASP A 57 0.84 5.51 -19.97
CA ASP A 57 0.83 4.59 -21.12
C ASP A 57 0.37 5.25 -22.44
N ASP A 58 -0.38 6.36 -22.35
CA ASP A 58 -0.79 7.16 -23.52
C ASP A 58 0.29 8.16 -23.98
N GLY A 59 1.45 8.17 -23.33
CA GLY A 59 2.58 9.07 -23.60
C GLY A 59 2.45 10.46 -22.99
N SER A 60 1.35 10.76 -22.28
CA SER A 60 1.22 12.03 -21.56
C SER A 60 2.17 12.08 -20.35
N PRO A 61 2.72 13.25 -20.00
CA PRO A 61 3.59 13.38 -18.83
C PRO A 61 2.82 13.08 -17.55
N ALA A 62 3.44 12.33 -16.64
CA ALA A 62 2.92 12.07 -15.31
C ALA A 62 3.42 13.13 -14.33
N ASP A 63 2.49 13.71 -13.56
CA ASP A 63 2.82 14.64 -12.48
C ASP A 63 3.16 13.84 -11.21
N LEU A 64 4.45 13.53 -11.06
CA LEU A 64 4.95 12.75 -9.93
C LEU A 64 5.56 13.66 -8.87
N PRO A 65 5.19 13.50 -7.58
CA PRO A 65 5.82 14.25 -6.50
C PRO A 65 7.32 13.98 -6.41
N GLN A 66 8.09 15.01 -6.07
CA GLN A 66 9.51 14.86 -5.73
C GLN A 66 9.64 14.07 -4.42
N ALA A 67 10.59 13.13 -4.40
CA ALA A 67 10.99 12.37 -3.23
C ALA A 67 12.43 12.72 -2.83
N SER A 68 12.87 12.19 -1.68
CA SER A 68 14.21 12.43 -1.12
C SER A 68 15.36 12.12 -2.08
N VAL A 69 15.25 11.08 -2.92
CA VAL A 69 16.29 10.76 -3.93
C VAL A 69 15.78 10.65 -5.38
N GLY A 70 14.55 11.07 -5.68
CA GLY A 70 14.00 10.97 -7.04
C GLY A 70 12.53 11.35 -7.11
N VAL A 71 11.69 10.54 -7.76
CA VAL A 71 10.24 10.74 -7.82
C VAL A 71 9.48 9.69 -7.00
N ARG A 72 8.34 10.08 -6.45
CA ARG A 72 7.45 9.18 -5.72
C ARG A 72 6.53 8.44 -6.68
N VAL A 73 6.53 7.11 -6.57
CA VAL A 73 5.61 6.20 -7.27
C VAL A 73 5.06 5.17 -6.29
N TYR A 74 4.11 4.36 -6.70
CA TYR A 74 3.44 3.38 -5.85
C TYR A 74 3.40 2.00 -6.49
N ARG A 75 3.49 0.95 -5.69
CA ARG A 75 3.23 -0.43 -6.16
C ARG A 75 2.39 -1.15 -5.14
N TYR A 76 1.24 -1.69 -5.56
CA TYR A 76 0.24 -2.25 -4.65
C TYR A 76 -0.18 -1.28 -3.53
N GLY A 77 -0.16 0.03 -3.82
CA GLY A 77 -0.42 1.09 -2.84
C GLY A 77 0.72 1.39 -1.87
N ILE A 78 1.88 0.73 -1.98
CA ILE A 78 3.06 0.96 -1.14
C ILE A 78 3.91 2.07 -1.77
N PRO A 79 4.35 3.09 -1.01
CA PRO A 79 5.11 4.20 -1.56
C PRO A 79 6.54 3.75 -1.88
N CYS A 80 7.00 4.13 -3.05
CA CYS A 80 8.31 3.79 -3.59
C CYS A 80 9.01 5.07 -4.07
N GLN A 81 10.31 4.96 -4.30
CA GLN A 81 11.16 5.99 -4.87
C GLN A 81 11.83 5.45 -6.11
N ALA A 82 11.61 6.13 -7.24
CA ALA A 82 12.26 5.82 -8.49
C ALA A 82 13.30 6.90 -8.80
N TYR A 83 14.54 6.49 -9.05
CA TYR A 83 15.66 7.40 -9.29
C TYR A 83 16.68 6.82 -10.25
N GLU A 84 17.52 7.69 -10.80
CA GLU A 84 18.54 7.28 -11.77
C GLU A 84 19.62 6.44 -11.11
N ALA A 85 19.91 5.29 -11.72
CA ALA A 85 20.99 4.42 -11.27
C ALA A 85 22.35 5.00 -11.69
N TYR A 86 23.40 4.62 -10.95
CA TYR A 86 24.76 5.14 -11.11
C TYR A 86 25.37 4.85 -12.50
N PHE A 87 24.86 3.87 -13.25
CA PHE A 87 25.28 3.55 -14.62
C PHE A 87 24.12 3.66 -15.63
N GLY A 88 23.14 4.51 -15.32
CA GLY A 88 21.95 4.70 -16.13
C GLY A 88 20.85 3.66 -15.88
N GLY A 89 19.65 3.99 -16.34
CA GLY A 89 18.42 3.28 -16.01
C GLY A 89 17.79 3.78 -14.71
N ILE A 90 16.63 3.23 -14.37
CA ILE A 90 15.87 3.61 -13.18
C ILE A 90 15.90 2.47 -12.17
N VAL A 91 16.29 2.80 -10.95
CA VAL A 91 16.16 1.93 -9.79
C VAL A 91 14.96 2.39 -8.98
N THR A 92 14.12 1.43 -8.58
CA THR A 92 13.01 1.69 -7.67
C THR A 92 13.25 0.97 -6.35
N ILE A 93 13.08 1.67 -5.24
CA ILE A 93 13.16 1.12 -3.87
C ILE A 93 11.90 1.50 -3.08
N PRO A 94 11.54 0.77 -2.01
CA PRO A 94 10.55 1.25 -1.06
C PRO A 94 10.95 2.61 -0.48
N ALA A 95 9.98 3.50 -0.28
CA ALA A 95 10.24 4.77 0.40
C ALA A 95 10.59 4.52 1.87
N ALA A 96 11.52 5.31 2.42
CA ALA A 96 11.77 5.34 3.86
C ALA A 96 10.51 5.79 4.62
N GLU A 97 10.34 5.34 5.86
CA GLU A 97 9.15 5.61 6.68
C GLU A 97 8.88 7.10 6.91
N ASP A 98 9.93 7.93 6.98
CA ASP A 98 9.83 9.40 7.13
C ASP A 98 9.22 10.11 5.91
N ASP A 99 9.14 9.39 4.79
CA ASP A 99 8.62 9.82 3.50
C ASP A 99 7.26 9.18 3.18
N ALA A 100 6.73 8.35 4.09
CA ALA A 100 5.48 7.64 3.90
C ALA A 100 4.30 8.62 3.96
N ASP A 101 3.49 8.65 2.91
CA ASP A 101 2.18 9.29 2.94
C ASP A 101 1.43 8.79 4.20
N PRO A 102 1.03 9.68 5.12
CA PRO A 102 0.34 9.32 6.36
C PRO A 102 -0.87 8.42 6.13
N LEU A 103 -1.56 8.57 4.99
CA LEU A 103 -2.68 7.73 4.58
C LEU A 103 -2.22 6.31 4.25
N VAL A 104 -1.08 6.16 3.59
CA VAL A 104 -0.50 4.87 3.22
C VAL A 104 0.09 4.16 4.45
N ALA A 105 0.72 4.91 5.35
CA ALA A 105 1.16 4.39 6.64
C ALA A 105 -0.04 3.88 7.46
N ALA A 106 -1.13 4.64 7.53
CA ALA A 106 -2.36 4.23 8.20
C ALA A 106 -3.00 2.98 7.57
N ARG A 107 -3.10 2.92 6.23
CA ARG A 107 -3.61 1.73 5.50
C ARG A 107 -2.76 0.49 5.78
N THR A 108 -1.44 0.64 5.74
CA THR A 108 -0.48 -0.46 5.99
C THR A 108 -0.57 -0.95 7.43
N ALA A 109 -0.67 -0.05 8.40
CA ALA A 109 -0.85 -0.39 9.81
C ALA A 109 -2.15 -1.16 10.05
N VAL A 110 -3.26 -0.74 9.41
CA VAL A 110 -4.55 -1.45 9.47
C VAL A 110 -4.44 -2.87 8.91
N VAL A 111 -3.85 -3.04 7.72
CA VAL A 111 -3.68 -4.36 7.10
C VAL A 111 -2.77 -5.25 7.96
N ARG A 112 -1.65 -4.73 8.45
CA ARG A 112 -0.73 -5.47 9.33
C ARG A 112 -1.42 -5.91 10.62
N ALA A 113 -2.11 -5.01 11.30
CA ALA A 113 -2.84 -5.33 12.52
C ALA A 113 -3.92 -6.39 12.26
N ALA A 114 -4.60 -6.32 11.11
CA ALA A 114 -5.53 -7.37 10.69
C ALA A 114 -4.83 -8.73 10.53
N PHE A 115 -3.68 -8.80 9.85
CA PHE A 115 -2.89 -10.03 9.73
C PHE A 115 -2.42 -10.58 11.08
N GLU A 116 -1.89 -9.73 11.96
CA GLU A 116 -1.41 -10.12 13.29
C GLU A 116 -2.53 -10.71 14.15
N SER A 117 -3.76 -10.17 14.05
CA SER A 117 -4.94 -10.73 14.74
C SER A 117 -5.40 -12.09 14.19
N LEU A 118 -4.98 -12.46 12.99
CA LEU A 118 -5.36 -13.72 12.34
C LEU A 118 -4.37 -14.86 12.65
N SER A 119 -3.32 -14.61 13.44
CA SER A 119 -2.20 -15.52 13.71
C SER A 119 -2.54 -16.86 14.38
N SER A 120 -3.82 -17.14 14.68
CA SER A 120 -4.25 -18.35 15.40
C SER A 120 -4.96 -19.42 14.56
N PHE A 121 -5.26 -19.21 13.27
CA PHE A 121 -6.06 -20.17 12.48
C PHE A 121 -5.70 -20.23 10.99
N SER A 122 -6.04 -21.33 10.30
CA SER A 122 -6.04 -21.43 8.84
C SER A 122 -7.25 -20.68 8.26
N TRP A 123 -7.01 -19.64 7.47
CA TRP A 123 -8.06 -18.86 6.81
C TRP A 123 -7.82 -18.86 5.30
N ILE A 124 -8.87 -18.60 4.51
CA ILE A 124 -8.81 -18.49 3.04
C ILE A 124 -9.05 -17.03 2.61
N SER A 125 -9.97 -16.34 3.29
CA SER A 125 -10.17 -14.90 3.21
C SER A 125 -10.84 -14.42 4.50
N SER A 126 -10.65 -13.13 4.82
CA SER A 126 -11.30 -12.47 5.96
C SER A 126 -11.90 -11.15 5.52
N LYS A 127 -13.17 -10.91 5.89
CA LYS A 127 -13.82 -9.59 5.78
C LYS A 127 -13.94 -8.99 7.18
N PHE A 128 -13.51 -7.74 7.33
CA PHE A 128 -13.66 -6.91 8.52
C PHE A 128 -14.67 -5.82 8.18
N ILE A 129 -15.64 -5.55 9.07
CA ILE A 129 -16.65 -4.50 8.90
C ILE A 129 -16.70 -3.64 10.15
N PHE A 130 -16.57 -2.33 10.01
CA PHE A 130 -16.59 -1.38 11.12
C PHE A 130 -17.78 -0.44 10.99
N TYR A 131 -18.47 -0.17 12.09
CA TYR A 131 -19.59 0.78 12.18
C TYR A 131 -19.26 1.86 13.21
N ALA A 132 -19.48 3.12 12.86
CA ALA A 132 -19.11 4.27 13.69
C ALA A 132 -19.82 4.34 15.06
N ASP A 133 -21.00 3.71 15.17
CA ASP A 133 -21.94 3.94 16.27
C ASP A 133 -21.97 2.76 17.27
N SER A 134 -21.34 1.65 16.90
CA SER A 134 -21.25 0.46 17.75
C SER A 134 -19.83 -0.08 17.68
N MET A 135 -19.04 0.20 18.72
CA MET A 135 -17.71 -0.38 18.96
C MET A 135 -17.69 -1.93 18.99
N LEU A 136 -18.81 -2.60 18.78
CA LEU A 136 -19.07 -3.96 19.24
C LEU A 136 -19.61 -4.93 18.18
N THR A 137 -19.57 -4.57 16.90
CA THR A 137 -19.91 -5.56 15.87
C THR A 137 -18.97 -5.44 14.70
N THR A 138 -17.80 -6.06 14.84
CA THR A 138 -17.05 -6.44 13.66
C THR A 138 -17.31 -7.90 13.33
N ARG A 139 -17.79 -8.11 12.11
CA ARG A 139 -18.12 -9.44 11.62
C ARG A 139 -16.97 -9.97 10.79
N ARG A 140 -16.20 -10.92 11.34
CA ARG A 140 -15.30 -11.77 10.56
C ARG A 140 -16.16 -12.74 9.73
N VAL A 141 -16.33 -12.49 8.45
CA VAL A 141 -17.01 -13.45 7.56
C VAL A 141 -15.94 -14.36 6.98
N LEU A 142 -15.80 -15.56 7.56
CA LEU A 142 -15.10 -16.68 6.94
C LEU A 142 -15.94 -17.21 5.75
N PRO A 143 -15.35 -17.89 4.75
CA PRO A 143 -16.14 -18.58 3.74
C PRO A 143 -17.10 -19.55 4.46
N GLU A 144 -18.38 -19.48 4.09
CA GLU A 144 -19.40 -20.39 4.59
C GLU A 144 -18.97 -21.86 4.41
N PRO A 145 -19.37 -22.76 5.34
CA PRO A 145 -20.42 -22.56 6.33
C PRO A 145 -19.84 -22.52 7.76
N ALA A 146 -19.44 -21.36 8.24
CA ALA A 146 -19.27 -21.12 9.67
C ALA A 146 -19.44 -19.63 9.96
N GLY A 147 -20.71 -19.21 10.04
CA GLY A 147 -21.11 -17.94 10.62
C GLY A 147 -21.08 -18.02 12.14
N GLU A 148 -19.88 -17.98 12.73
CA GLU A 148 -19.74 -17.69 14.16
C GLU A 148 -19.18 -16.29 14.36
N ASP A 149 -19.94 -15.47 15.09
CA ASP A 149 -19.49 -14.18 15.63
C ASP A 149 -18.37 -14.44 16.64
N LEU A 150 -17.14 -14.19 16.22
CA LEU A 150 -15.99 -14.16 17.12
C LEU A 150 -15.79 -12.72 17.60
N GLY A 151 -15.86 -12.56 18.92
CA GLY A 151 -15.90 -11.28 19.63
C GLY A 151 -14.65 -10.40 19.52
N ASN A 152 -14.66 -9.38 20.38
CA ASN A 152 -13.76 -8.22 20.47
C ASN A 152 -12.35 -8.36 19.86
N PHE A 153 -11.99 -7.39 19.02
CA PHE A 153 -10.64 -7.25 18.46
C PHE A 153 -9.57 -6.91 19.50
N PRO A 154 -8.28 -7.16 19.16
CA PRO A 154 -7.17 -6.46 19.78
C PRO A 154 -7.36 -4.94 19.62
N GLY A 155 -7.21 -4.17 20.70
CA GLY A 155 -7.38 -2.71 20.68
C GLY A 155 -6.52 -1.99 19.64
N THR A 156 -5.41 -2.60 19.20
CA THR A 156 -4.54 -2.14 18.12
C THR A 156 -5.27 -1.97 16.80
N ILE A 157 -6.14 -2.91 16.40
CA ILE A 157 -6.90 -2.79 15.13
C ILE A 157 -7.84 -1.60 15.20
N SER A 158 -8.60 -1.47 16.29
CA SER A 158 -9.54 -0.36 16.49
C SER A 158 -8.84 0.99 16.43
N MET A 159 -7.67 1.11 17.06
CA MET A 159 -6.87 2.33 17.05
C MET A 159 -6.34 2.68 15.64
N CYS A 160 -5.81 1.70 14.91
CA CYS A 160 -5.37 1.91 13.52
C CYS A 160 -6.55 2.31 12.61
N TRP A 161 -7.74 1.76 12.85
CA TRP A 161 -8.95 2.07 12.09
C TRP A 161 -9.42 3.52 12.32
N GLU A 162 -9.35 4.01 13.55
CA GLU A 162 -9.64 5.42 13.88
C GLU A 162 -8.64 6.38 13.25
N MET A 163 -7.35 6.05 13.30
CA MET A 163 -6.32 6.84 12.62
C MET A 163 -6.59 6.91 11.11
N LEU A 164 -6.94 5.78 10.49
CA LEU A 164 -7.30 5.75 9.07
C LEU A 164 -8.56 6.58 8.79
N ARG A 165 -9.55 6.53 9.70
CA ARG A 165 -10.78 7.31 9.59
C ARG A 165 -10.52 8.81 9.62
N ASP A 166 -9.61 9.25 10.49
CA ASP A 166 -9.24 10.65 10.64
C ASP A 166 -8.43 11.16 9.45
N GLN A 167 -7.50 10.34 8.94
CA GLN A 167 -6.70 10.68 7.76
C GLN A 167 -7.52 10.72 6.45
N MET A 168 -8.58 9.92 6.35
CA MET A 168 -9.46 9.89 5.18
C MET A 168 -10.60 10.91 5.23
N ALA A 169 -10.81 11.58 6.36
CA ALA A 169 -11.81 12.63 6.47
C ALA A 169 -11.31 13.88 5.70
N PRO A 170 -12.12 14.47 4.81
CA PRO A 170 -11.78 15.75 4.21
C PRO A 170 -11.58 16.81 5.29
N PRO A 171 -10.77 17.86 5.07
CA PRO A 171 -10.66 18.97 6.01
C PRO A 171 -12.04 19.60 6.29
N GLY A 172 -12.54 19.47 7.52
CA GLY A 172 -13.89 19.91 7.91
C GLY A 172 -15.03 19.03 7.39
N GLY A 173 -14.73 17.90 6.75
CA GLY A 173 -15.68 16.93 6.22
C GLY A 173 -16.09 15.87 7.23
N ALA A 174 -17.19 15.17 6.93
CA ALA A 174 -17.66 14.07 7.75
C ALA A 174 -16.71 12.87 7.67
N ARG A 175 -16.53 12.17 8.80
CA ARG A 175 -15.92 10.84 8.84
C ARG A 175 -16.88 9.85 8.17
N TRP A 176 -16.35 8.77 7.59
CA TRP A 176 -17.18 7.70 7.06
C TRP A 176 -17.89 6.95 8.19
N SER A 177 -19.14 6.54 7.94
CA SER A 177 -20.02 5.88 8.91
C SER A 177 -19.75 4.38 8.99
N SER A 178 -19.24 3.79 7.91
CA SER A 178 -18.86 2.38 7.88
C SER A 178 -17.74 2.08 6.88
N SER A 179 -17.00 1.00 7.12
CA SER A 179 -16.03 0.46 6.16
C SER A 179 -15.98 -1.04 6.18
N ALA A 180 -15.51 -1.62 5.07
CA ALA A 180 -15.07 -3.00 5.03
C ALA A 180 -13.67 -3.15 4.42
N LEU A 181 -12.82 -3.91 5.11
CA LEU A 181 -11.56 -4.43 4.58
C LEU A 181 -11.75 -5.90 4.26
N ARG A 182 -11.35 -6.33 3.07
CA ARG A 182 -11.18 -7.75 2.75
C ARG A 182 -9.71 -8.01 2.54
N VAL A 183 -9.23 -9.11 3.08
CA VAL A 183 -7.87 -9.59 2.93
C VAL A 183 -7.93 -11.06 2.58
N ASP A 184 -7.15 -11.48 1.58
CA ASP A 184 -6.99 -12.89 1.23
C ASP A 184 -5.65 -13.47 1.70
N VAL A 185 -5.52 -14.78 1.62
CA VAL A 185 -4.30 -15.51 2.02
C VAL A 185 -3.05 -15.14 1.23
N SER A 186 -3.19 -14.54 0.05
CA SER A 186 -2.07 -14.10 -0.77
C SER A 186 -1.50 -12.76 -0.33
N GLY A 187 -2.17 -12.06 0.58
CA GLY A 187 -1.81 -10.69 0.95
C GLY A 187 -2.58 -9.62 0.17
N ALA A 188 -3.37 -9.99 -0.84
CA ALA A 188 -4.17 -9.02 -1.56
C ALA A 188 -5.36 -8.57 -0.72
N TRP A 189 -5.68 -7.29 -0.82
CA TRP A 189 -6.71 -6.66 0.00
C TRP A 189 -7.52 -5.63 -0.78
N THR A 190 -8.75 -5.44 -0.34
CA THR A 190 -9.64 -4.38 -0.83
C THR A 190 -10.25 -3.65 0.35
N PHE A 191 -10.20 -2.32 0.33
CA PHE A 191 -10.82 -1.49 1.34
C PHE A 191 -11.97 -0.68 0.70
N SER A 192 -13.10 -0.65 1.39
CA SER A 192 -14.32 0.05 0.98
C SER A 192 -14.87 0.82 2.16
N PHE A 193 -15.45 1.99 1.93
CA PHE A 193 -15.99 2.85 2.99
C PHE A 193 -17.21 3.61 2.47
N HIS A 194 -18.10 3.94 3.38
CA HIS A 194 -19.35 4.64 3.10
C HIS A 194 -19.54 5.80 4.07
N PHE A 195 -19.93 6.95 3.55
CA PHE A 195 -20.39 8.08 4.35
C PHE A 195 -21.92 7.99 4.45
N SER A 196 -22.48 8.12 5.66
CA SER A 196 -23.92 8.31 5.80
C SER A 196 -24.27 9.69 5.25
N HIS A 197 -25.23 9.75 4.34
CA HIS A 197 -25.75 11.00 3.79
C HIS A 197 -26.74 11.71 4.75
N ASP A 198 -26.52 11.62 6.06
CA ASP A 198 -27.32 12.35 7.03
C ASP A 198 -26.49 13.46 7.66
N ARG A 199 -26.49 14.60 6.97
CA ARG A 199 -26.90 15.91 7.52
C ARG A 199 -27.10 16.93 6.41
#